data_AF-A0A401IR93-F1
#
_entry.id   AF-A0A401IR93-F1
#
_cell.length_a   1.000
_cell.length_b   1.000
_cell.length_c   1.000
_cell.angle_alpha   90.00
_cell.angle_beta   90.00
_cell.angle_gamma   90.00
#
_symmetry.space_group_name_H-M   'P 1'
#
loop_
_entity.id
_entity.type
_entity.pdbx_description
1 polymer ?
#
loop_
_entity_poly.entity_id
_entity_poly.type
_entity_poly.pdbx_seq_one_letter_code
_entity_poly.pdbx_strand_id
1 'polypeptide(L)'
;MKKKALIFSGVIVFIGFICFFFFLKKDNDKKIEIQKKENSYVTKINYGQTYTYDATKDGSYDPSYIKFIDSSHYVAVPVLDIKEDPEEDDGPAIYFIQGKYRKDEKSRFQLGKSIRNTTLIFDSYADFEKGDFKKNELSESQARKFMLPFEENFVQKKGKYYFYRWKTMQGDYPYHTRKGFVHLRKAKKDIPTTEKEFIRKYHKKQ
;
A
#
# COMPACT_ATOMS: atom_id res chain seq x y z
N MET A 1 -43.57 -7.21 58.54
CA MET A 1 -42.34 -7.87 58.04
C MET A 1 -42.17 -7.86 56.52
N LYS A 2 -43.22 -7.86 55.68
CA LYS A 2 -43.11 -7.98 54.21
C LYS A 2 -42.39 -6.83 53.48
N LYS A 3 -42.44 -5.58 53.97
CA LYS A 3 -41.79 -4.42 53.33
C LYS A 3 -40.25 -4.45 53.35
N LYS A 4 -39.64 -5.04 54.39
CA LYS A 4 -38.16 -5.11 54.51
C LYS A 4 -37.56 -6.09 53.50
N ALA A 5 -38.24 -7.20 53.22
CA ALA A 5 -37.81 -8.18 52.23
C ALA A 5 -37.86 -7.62 50.78
N LEU A 6 -38.87 -6.80 50.47
CA LEU A 6 -39.01 -6.18 49.15
C LEU A 6 -37.90 -5.16 48.86
N ILE A 7 -37.52 -4.36 49.87
CA ILE A 7 -36.43 -3.38 49.75
C ILE A 7 -35.08 -4.10 49.59
N PHE A 8 -34.86 -5.19 50.33
CA PHE A 8 -33.61 -5.97 50.24
C PHE A 8 -33.43 -6.63 48.86
N SER A 9 -34.52 -7.15 48.28
CA SER A 9 -34.56 -7.67 46.90
C SER A 9 -34.19 -6.60 45.88
N GLY A 10 -34.79 -5.40 45.99
CA GLY A 10 -34.50 -4.28 45.08
C GLY A 10 -33.03 -3.84 45.11
N VAL A 11 -32.42 -3.79 46.30
CA VAL A 11 -30.99 -3.43 46.46
C VAL A 11 -30.07 -4.47 45.79
N ILE A 12 -30.37 -5.77 45.92
CA ILE A 12 -29.58 -6.83 45.29
C ILE A 12 -29.65 -6.74 43.76
N VAL A 13 -30.84 -6.51 43.21
CA VAL A 13 -31.03 -6.33 41.75
C VAL A 13 -30.28 -5.10 41.25
N PHE A 14 -30.32 -3.99 42.00
CA PHE A 14 -29.63 -2.76 41.63
C PHE A 14 -28.11 -2.91 41.64
N ILE A 15 -27.55 -3.56 42.67
CA ILE A 15 -26.11 -3.87 42.74
C ILE A 15 -25.71 -4.81 41.60
N GLY A 16 -26.51 -5.85 41.32
CA GLY A 16 -26.29 -6.76 40.21
C GLY A 16 -26.25 -6.04 38.85
N PHE A 17 -27.17 -5.10 38.63
CA PHE A 17 -27.22 -4.29 37.41
C PHE A 17 -25.99 -3.39 37.25
N ILE A 18 -25.55 -2.74 38.34
CA ILE A 18 -24.32 -1.93 38.35
C ILE A 18 -23.10 -2.79 38.02
N CYS A 19 -22.94 -3.94 38.69
CA CYS A 19 -21.82 -4.84 38.44
C CYS A 19 -21.81 -5.36 36.99
N PHE A 20 -22.98 -5.71 36.45
CA PHE A 20 -23.12 -6.14 35.06
C PHE A 20 -22.75 -5.03 34.07
N PHE A 21 -23.17 -3.79 34.32
CA PHE A 21 -22.83 -2.64 33.48
C PHE A 21 -21.33 -2.35 33.47
N PHE A 22 -20.66 -2.42 34.63
CA PHE A 22 -19.20 -2.29 34.70
C PHE A 22 -18.46 -3.43 34.00
N PHE A 23 -18.99 -4.66 34.06
CA PHE A 23 -18.42 -5.80 33.36
C PHE A 23 -18.52 -5.64 31.83
N LEU A 24 -19.69 -5.26 31.32
CA LEU A 24 -19.89 -4.96 29.90
C LEU A 24 -19.00 -3.81 29.40
N LYS A 25 -18.84 -2.75 30.20
CA LYS A 25 -17.96 -1.64 29.86
C LYS A 25 -16.50 -2.08 29.78
N LYS A 26 -16.04 -2.89 30.74
CA LYS A 26 -14.67 -3.43 30.77
C LYS A 26 -14.36 -4.33 29.57
N ASP A 27 -15.31 -5.16 29.15
CA ASP A 27 -15.12 -6.03 27.97
C ASP A 27 -15.13 -5.23 26.66
N ASN A 28 -15.97 -4.20 26.56
CA ASN A 28 -15.97 -3.29 25.41
C ASN A 28 -14.67 -2.48 25.34
N ASP A 29 -14.19 -1.94 26.46
CA ASP A 29 -12.94 -1.18 26.52
C ASP A 29 -11.74 -2.07 26.13
N LYS A 30 -11.70 -3.33 26.60
CA LYS A 30 -10.70 -4.31 26.18
C LYS A 30 -10.78 -4.63 24.69
N LYS A 31 -11.97 -4.85 24.12
CA LYS A 31 -12.13 -5.11 22.68
C LYS A 31 -11.68 -3.90 21.83
N ILE A 32 -11.97 -2.68 22.27
CA ILE A 32 -11.52 -1.44 21.62
C ILE A 32 -9.99 -1.31 21.74
N GLU A 33 -9.40 -1.63 22.88
CA GLU A 33 -7.94 -1.60 23.07
C GLU A 33 -7.23 -2.66 22.22
N ILE A 34 -7.80 -3.87 22.08
CA ILE A 34 -7.31 -4.94 21.22
C ILE A 34 -7.41 -4.52 19.74
N GLN A 35 -8.53 -3.95 19.29
CA GLN A 35 -8.66 -3.40 17.93
C GLN A 35 -7.72 -2.21 17.66
N LYS A 36 -7.45 -1.37 18.67
CA LYS A 36 -6.44 -0.30 18.60
C LYS A 36 -5.02 -0.87 18.52
N LYS A 37 -4.71 -1.94 19.26
CA LYS A 37 -3.40 -2.62 19.23
C LYS A 37 -3.17 -3.38 17.92
N GLU A 38 -4.19 -4.00 17.32
CA GLU A 38 -4.07 -4.69 16.03
C GLU A 38 -3.79 -3.72 14.87
N ASN A 39 -4.33 -2.50 14.94
CA ASN A 39 -4.01 -1.40 14.02
C ASN A 39 -2.91 -0.50 14.58
N SER A 40 -1.75 -1.08 14.94
CA SER A 40 -0.60 -0.30 15.40
C SER A 40 -0.04 0.57 14.27
N TYR A 41 0.19 1.84 14.60
CA TYR A 41 0.73 2.87 13.72
C TYR A 41 2.06 2.48 13.08
N VAL A 42 2.26 2.82 11.81
CA VAL A 42 3.57 2.67 11.16
C VAL A 42 4.48 3.74 11.75
N THR A 43 5.33 3.39 12.73
CA THR A 43 6.25 4.36 13.33
C THR A 43 7.58 4.43 12.57
N LYS A 44 8.05 3.29 12.03
CA LYS A 44 9.28 3.17 11.23
C LYS A 44 9.06 2.22 10.03
N ILE A 45 9.37 2.71 8.84
CA ILE A 45 9.65 1.90 7.66
C ILE A 45 11.18 1.82 7.55
N ASN A 46 11.70 0.68 7.13
CA ASN A 46 13.14 0.56 6.89
C ASN A 46 13.47 1.27 5.58
N TYR A 47 14.17 2.39 5.66
CA TYR A 47 14.68 3.09 4.48
C TYR A 47 15.68 2.21 3.73
N GLY A 48 15.71 2.34 2.41
CA GLY A 48 16.53 1.51 1.51
C GLY A 48 15.98 0.10 1.28
N GLN A 49 15.00 -0.37 2.06
CA GLN A 49 14.38 -1.68 1.84
C GLN A 49 13.37 -1.61 0.69
N THR A 50 13.48 -2.55 -0.25
CA THR A 50 12.47 -2.77 -1.29
C THR A 50 11.39 -3.73 -0.77
N TYR A 51 10.15 -3.42 -1.08
CA TYR A 51 8.97 -4.23 -0.82
C TYR A 51 8.30 -4.60 -2.13
N THR A 52 7.71 -5.80 -2.19
CA THR A 52 6.89 -6.25 -3.30
C THR A 52 5.43 -6.25 -2.89
N TYR A 53 4.59 -5.82 -3.83
CA TYR A 53 3.16 -6.03 -3.86
C TYR A 53 2.90 -7.49 -4.21
N ASP A 54 2.11 -8.17 -3.38
CA ASP A 54 1.67 -9.53 -3.68
C ASP A 54 0.36 -9.48 -4.49
N ALA A 55 0.54 -9.33 -5.80
CA ALA A 55 -0.51 -9.12 -6.80
C ALA A 55 -1.43 -10.34 -7.00
N THR A 56 -0.97 -11.52 -6.56
CA THR A 56 -1.59 -12.83 -6.82
C THR A 56 -3.02 -12.98 -6.28
N LYS A 57 -3.42 -12.16 -5.30
CA LYS A 57 -4.78 -12.20 -4.74
C LYS A 57 -5.81 -11.37 -5.50
N ASP A 58 -5.35 -10.47 -6.37
CA ASP A 58 -6.21 -9.44 -6.99
C ASP A 58 -6.37 -9.66 -8.50
N GLY A 59 -5.76 -10.72 -9.06
CA GLY A 59 -5.83 -11.08 -10.48
C GLY A 59 -4.90 -10.29 -11.40
N SER A 60 -4.09 -9.38 -10.85
CA SER A 60 -2.96 -8.75 -11.55
C SER A 60 -1.75 -9.69 -11.48
N TYR A 61 -1.20 -10.08 -12.62
CA TYR A 61 -0.13 -11.09 -12.70
C TYR A 61 1.26 -10.53 -12.35
N ASP A 62 1.46 -9.21 -12.44
CA ASP A 62 2.82 -8.66 -12.41
C ASP A 62 3.25 -8.15 -11.03
N PRO A 63 4.46 -8.48 -10.57
CA PRO A 63 4.97 -7.99 -9.29
C PRO A 63 5.29 -6.49 -9.37
N SER A 64 4.64 -5.73 -8.49
CA SER A 64 4.92 -4.29 -8.29
C SER A 64 5.89 -4.09 -7.14
N TYR A 65 6.86 -3.20 -7.28
CA TYR A 65 7.87 -2.91 -6.26
C TYR A 65 7.77 -1.48 -5.74
N ILE A 66 8.07 -1.28 -4.45
CA ILE A 66 8.22 0.04 -3.82
C ILE A 66 9.40 0.05 -2.85
N LYS A 67 10.19 1.13 -2.88
CA LYS A 67 11.34 1.38 -2.01
C LYS A 67 11.18 2.75 -1.37
N PHE A 68 11.24 2.79 -0.04
CA PHE A 68 11.25 4.02 0.73
C PHE A 68 12.69 4.50 0.86
N ILE A 69 13.01 5.67 0.33
CA ILE A 69 14.38 6.16 0.21
C ILE A 69 14.83 6.81 1.52
N ASP A 70 13.99 7.70 2.03
CA ASP A 70 14.22 8.48 3.24
C ASP A 70 12.87 8.78 3.92
N SER A 71 12.86 9.74 4.85
CA SER A 71 11.68 10.13 5.62
C SER A 71 10.51 10.75 4.84
N SER A 72 10.71 11.08 3.56
CA SER A 72 9.75 11.80 2.72
C SER A 72 9.65 11.30 1.28
N HIS A 73 10.58 10.49 0.81
CA HIS A 73 10.65 10.08 -0.60
C HIS A 73 10.52 8.57 -0.79
N TYR A 74 9.89 8.18 -1.89
CA TYR A 74 9.80 6.79 -2.32
C TYR A 74 9.99 6.68 -3.83
N VAL A 75 10.36 5.49 -4.26
CA VAL A 75 10.37 5.04 -5.65
C VAL A 75 9.51 3.81 -5.78
N ALA A 76 8.74 3.70 -6.86
CA ALA A 76 7.98 2.51 -7.19
C ALA A 76 8.14 2.12 -8.66
N VAL A 77 8.09 0.82 -8.90
CA VAL A 77 8.07 0.20 -10.24
C VAL A 77 6.85 -0.72 -10.27
N PRO A 78 5.68 -0.22 -10.72
CA PRO A 78 4.40 -0.90 -10.58
C PRO A 78 4.23 -2.15 -11.45
N VAL A 79 4.93 -2.24 -12.56
CA VAL A 79 5.00 -3.43 -13.40
C VAL A 79 6.46 -3.62 -13.78
N LEU A 80 7.05 -4.73 -13.36
CA LEU A 80 8.40 -5.10 -13.75
C LEU A 80 8.37 -6.57 -14.17
N ASP A 81 7.64 -6.85 -15.24
CA ASP A 81 7.72 -8.09 -15.96
C ASP A 81 8.38 -7.82 -17.32
N ILE A 82 9.65 -8.20 -17.41
CA ILE A 82 10.41 -8.11 -18.66
C ILE A 82 10.50 -9.56 -19.13
N LYS A 83 9.57 -9.96 -19.98
CA LYS A 83 9.58 -11.29 -20.60
C LYS A 83 10.56 -11.29 -21.76
N GLU A 84 11.33 -12.37 -21.89
CA GLU A 84 12.30 -12.57 -22.98
C GLU A 84 11.63 -12.83 -24.33
N ASP A 85 10.34 -13.23 -24.32
CA ASP A 85 9.56 -13.57 -25.51
C ASP A 85 8.19 -12.88 -25.42
N PRO A 86 8.08 -11.59 -25.78
CA PRO A 86 6.78 -10.97 -25.94
C PRO A 86 6.12 -11.61 -27.17
N GLU A 87 5.02 -12.33 -26.98
CA GLU A 87 4.20 -12.88 -28.07
C GLU A 87 3.64 -11.78 -29.00
N GLU A 88 3.84 -10.49 -28.66
CA GLU A 88 3.44 -9.31 -29.41
C GLU A 88 4.69 -8.51 -29.85
N ASP A 89 4.65 -7.93 -31.05
CA ASP A 89 5.70 -7.06 -31.62
C ASP A 89 5.98 -5.78 -30.79
N ASP A 90 5.27 -5.56 -29.69
CA ASP A 90 5.46 -4.42 -28.79
C ASP A 90 6.53 -4.73 -27.74
N GLY A 91 7.59 -3.92 -27.71
CA GLY A 91 8.61 -4.00 -26.67
C GLY A 91 8.08 -3.68 -25.27
N PRO A 92 8.84 -4.02 -24.20
CA PRO A 92 8.40 -3.80 -22.83
C PRO A 92 8.13 -2.30 -22.57
N ALA A 93 7.26 -2.01 -21.61
CA ALA A 93 7.07 -0.66 -21.09
C ALA A 93 7.38 -0.65 -19.58
N ILE A 94 8.30 0.23 -19.18
CA ILE A 94 8.74 0.33 -17.79
C ILE A 94 8.24 1.63 -17.21
N TYR A 95 7.40 1.50 -16.17
CA TYR A 95 6.88 2.62 -15.42
C TYR A 95 7.73 2.84 -14.17
N PHE A 96 8.21 4.05 -14.00
CA PHE A 96 9.02 4.47 -12.86
C PHE A 96 8.36 5.67 -12.18
N ILE A 97 8.01 5.49 -10.91
CA ILE A 97 7.32 6.51 -10.10
C ILE A 97 8.27 7.00 -9.04
N GLN A 98 8.57 8.29 -9.04
CA GLN A 98 9.24 8.97 -7.92
C GLN A 98 8.23 9.84 -7.22
N GLY A 99 8.07 9.67 -5.91
CA GLY A 99 7.03 10.41 -5.19
C GLY A 99 7.46 10.87 -3.82
N LYS A 100 6.73 11.87 -3.33
CA LYS A 100 6.78 12.28 -1.93
C LYS A 100 5.68 11.58 -1.14
N TYR A 101 5.97 11.25 0.10
CA TYR A 101 5.00 10.75 1.05
C TYR A 101 4.97 11.61 2.31
N ARG A 102 3.87 11.53 3.04
CA ARG A 102 3.72 12.18 4.35
C ARG A 102 3.09 11.22 5.35
N LYS A 103 3.41 11.39 6.63
CA LYS A 103 2.65 10.75 7.70
C LYS A 103 1.44 11.60 8.00
N ASP A 104 0.26 10.99 8.07
CA ASP A 104 -0.93 11.68 8.57
C ASP A 104 -1.09 11.57 10.09
N GLU A 105 -2.14 12.20 10.62
CA GLU A 105 -2.47 12.19 12.05
C GLU A 105 -2.69 10.78 12.62
N LYS A 106 -3.00 9.81 11.75
CA LYS A 106 -3.14 8.39 12.09
C LYS A 106 -1.87 7.61 11.77
N SER A 107 -0.73 8.29 11.61
CA SER A 107 0.57 7.71 11.27
C SER A 107 0.53 6.78 10.05
N ARG A 108 -0.41 7.00 9.13
CA ARG A 108 -0.45 6.29 7.84
C ARG A 108 0.51 7.00 6.90
N PHE A 109 1.31 6.23 6.16
CA PHE A 109 2.21 6.76 5.16
C PHE A 109 1.41 7.03 3.90
N GLN A 110 0.97 8.28 3.73
CA GLN A 110 0.23 8.71 2.55
C GLN A 110 1.18 8.93 1.38
N LEU A 111 1.04 8.14 0.32
CA LEU A 111 1.79 8.25 -0.93
C LEU A 111 1.09 9.24 -1.88
N GLY A 112 1.85 9.84 -2.79
CA GLY A 112 1.34 10.21 -4.10
C GLY A 112 0.45 11.44 -4.20
N LYS A 113 0.68 12.51 -3.41
CA LYS A 113 0.08 13.83 -3.74
C LYS A 113 0.84 14.53 -4.88
N SER A 114 2.15 14.36 -4.93
CA SER A 114 3.01 14.79 -6.05
C SER A 114 3.91 13.60 -6.41
N ILE A 115 3.85 13.22 -7.68
CA ILE A 115 4.69 12.18 -8.25
C ILE A 115 5.26 12.67 -9.58
N ARG A 116 6.46 12.19 -9.89
CA ARG A 116 7.05 12.24 -11.21
C ARG A 116 6.98 10.84 -11.79
N ASN A 117 6.26 10.72 -12.90
CA ASN A 117 6.13 9.47 -13.63
C ASN A 117 7.04 9.52 -14.84
N THR A 118 7.86 8.50 -14.98
CA THR A 118 8.69 8.29 -16.16
C THR A 118 8.35 6.94 -16.75
N THR A 119 8.01 6.94 -18.03
CA THR A 119 7.79 5.72 -18.80
C THR A 119 8.91 5.56 -19.80
N LEU A 120 9.55 4.41 -19.78
CA LEU A 120 10.51 3.98 -20.80
C LEU A 120 9.76 3.01 -21.72
N ILE A 121 9.57 3.39 -22.97
CA ILE A 121 8.89 2.58 -23.98
C ILE A 121 9.96 2.04 -24.94
N PHE A 122 9.96 0.74 -25.12
CA PHE A 122 10.85 0.05 -26.04
C PHE A 122 10.02 -0.40 -27.24
N ASP A 123 10.53 -0.17 -28.45
CA ASP A 123 9.81 -0.60 -29.67
C ASP A 123 9.92 -2.12 -29.86
N SER A 124 10.94 -2.78 -29.29
CA SER A 124 11.11 -4.24 -29.28
C SER A 124 11.91 -4.73 -28.06
N TYR A 125 11.94 -6.05 -27.82
CA TYR A 125 12.82 -6.63 -26.79
C TYR A 125 14.30 -6.41 -27.13
N ALA A 126 14.69 -6.46 -28.41
CA ALA A 126 16.05 -6.17 -28.84
C ALA A 126 16.46 -4.72 -28.52
N ASP A 127 15.52 -3.77 -28.63
CA ASP A 127 15.76 -2.37 -28.24
C ASP A 127 15.86 -2.23 -26.71
N PHE A 128 15.09 -3.04 -25.96
CA PHE A 128 15.29 -3.18 -24.52
C PHE A 128 16.69 -3.71 -24.17
N GLU A 129 17.18 -4.77 -24.81
CA GLU A 129 18.55 -5.25 -24.59
C GLU A 129 19.59 -4.18 -24.96
N LYS A 130 19.31 -3.40 -26.00
CA LYS A 130 20.19 -2.34 -26.48
C LYS A 130 20.14 -1.04 -25.67
N GLY A 131 19.12 -0.81 -24.87
CA GLY A 131 18.91 0.48 -24.20
C GLY A 131 18.38 1.57 -25.11
N ASP A 132 17.78 1.21 -26.23
CA ASP A 132 17.18 2.15 -27.17
C ASP A 132 15.70 2.32 -26.79
N PHE A 133 15.35 3.43 -26.14
CA PHE A 133 13.98 3.69 -25.68
C PHE A 133 13.50 5.10 -26.01
N LYS A 134 12.18 5.21 -26.13
CA LYS A 134 11.49 6.50 -26.07
C LYS A 134 11.17 6.79 -24.60
N LYS A 135 11.71 7.89 -24.10
CA LYS A 135 11.40 8.39 -22.77
C LYS A 135 10.18 9.30 -22.83
N ASN A 136 9.13 8.94 -22.12
CA ASN A 136 8.04 9.85 -21.83
C ASN A 136 8.09 10.25 -20.35
N GLU A 137 8.28 11.53 -20.09
CA GLU A 137 8.30 12.07 -18.74
C GLU A 137 7.08 12.96 -18.53
N LEU A 138 6.23 12.55 -17.59
CA LEU A 138 5.17 13.41 -17.11
C LEU A 138 5.74 14.22 -15.95
N SER A 139 5.86 15.54 -16.16
CA SER A 139 6.24 16.52 -15.14
C SER A 139 5.41 16.35 -13.86
N GLU A 140 5.91 16.80 -12.70
CA GLU A 140 5.19 16.74 -11.41
C GLU A 140 3.73 17.14 -11.61
N SER A 141 2.87 16.12 -11.68
CA SER A 141 1.46 16.26 -11.91
C SER A 141 0.78 15.53 -10.76
N GLN A 142 -0.42 15.99 -10.41
CA GLN A 142 -1.23 15.29 -9.42
C GLN A 142 -1.36 13.84 -9.91
N ALA A 143 -0.99 12.88 -9.05
CA ALA A 143 -1.11 11.48 -9.36
C ALA A 143 -2.51 11.23 -9.90
N ARG A 144 -2.63 10.84 -11.18
CA ARG A 144 -3.93 10.42 -11.70
C ARG A 144 -4.28 9.16 -10.92
N LYS A 145 -5.40 9.14 -10.21
CA LYS A 145 -5.80 8.11 -9.23
C LYS A 145 -5.97 6.67 -9.80
N PHE A 146 -5.52 6.39 -11.02
CA PHE A 146 -6.22 5.47 -11.90
C PHE A 146 -5.35 4.48 -12.68
N MET A 147 -4.01 4.58 -12.69
CA MET A 147 -3.22 3.75 -13.60
C MET A 147 -2.34 2.72 -12.91
N LEU A 148 -1.72 3.04 -11.77
CA LEU A 148 -0.66 2.18 -11.24
C LEU A 148 -0.79 1.97 -9.72
N PRO A 149 -0.40 0.78 -9.20
CA PRO A 149 -0.19 0.63 -7.77
C PRO A 149 0.83 1.68 -7.30
N PHE A 150 0.60 2.23 -6.09
CA PHE A 150 1.40 3.29 -5.44
C PHE A 150 1.08 4.75 -5.85
N GLU A 151 -0.06 5.01 -6.47
CA GLU A 151 -0.62 6.34 -6.69
C GLU A 151 -1.68 6.71 -5.64
N GLU A 152 -1.57 7.92 -5.06
CA GLU A 152 -2.51 8.57 -4.12
C GLU A 152 -3.27 7.64 -3.14
N ASN A 153 -2.55 6.99 -2.23
CA ASN A 153 -3.16 6.17 -1.18
C ASN A 153 -2.27 6.09 0.05
N PHE A 154 -2.35 5.02 0.86
CA PHE A 154 -1.48 4.90 2.02
C PHE A 154 -0.99 3.50 2.32
N VAL A 155 0.19 3.45 2.94
CA VAL A 155 0.70 2.26 3.63
C VAL A 155 0.33 2.33 5.11
N GLN A 156 -0.17 1.23 5.63
CA GLN A 156 -0.48 1.00 7.03
C GLN A 156 0.25 -0.24 7.55
N LYS A 157 0.41 -0.37 8.86
CA LYS A 157 0.97 -1.55 9.51
C LYS A 157 -0.16 -2.27 10.23
N LYS A 158 -0.21 -3.60 10.09
CA LYS A 158 -1.13 -4.50 10.81
C LYS A 158 -0.30 -5.62 11.42
N GLY A 159 -0.18 -5.62 12.74
CA GLY A 159 0.80 -6.48 13.44
C GLY A 159 2.23 -6.25 12.93
N LYS A 160 2.91 -7.32 12.49
CA LYS A 160 4.29 -7.26 11.97
C LYS A 160 4.40 -6.97 10.47
N TYR A 161 3.28 -6.77 9.78
CA TYR A 161 3.20 -6.70 8.33
C TYR A 161 2.77 -5.32 7.85
N TYR A 162 3.30 -4.88 6.71
CA TYR A 162 2.92 -3.64 6.06
C TYR A 162 1.87 -3.93 5.00
N PHE A 163 0.87 -3.08 4.87
CA PHE A 163 -0.18 -3.21 3.86
C PHE A 163 -0.32 -1.92 3.10
N TYR A 164 -0.31 -2.00 1.78
CA TYR A 164 -0.71 -0.90 0.92
C TYR A 164 -2.22 -0.96 0.73
N ARG A 165 -2.90 0.15 0.98
CA ARG A 165 -4.28 0.30 0.55
C ARG A 165 -4.26 0.73 -0.90
N TRP A 166 -5.00 0.02 -1.75
CA TRP A 166 -5.20 0.44 -3.13
C TRP A 166 -6.67 0.80 -3.34
N LYS A 167 -6.92 1.59 -4.39
CA LYS A 167 -8.25 1.98 -4.85
C LYS A 167 -8.19 1.98 -6.38
N THR A 168 -8.95 1.12 -7.03
CA THR A 168 -9.06 1.10 -8.49
C THR A 168 -10.50 1.41 -8.92
N MET A 169 -10.67 1.93 -10.12
CA MET A 169 -11.94 1.93 -10.82
C MET A 169 -11.93 0.76 -11.79
N GLN A 170 -12.94 -0.10 -11.73
CA GLN A 170 -13.03 -1.29 -12.58
C GLN A 170 -14.42 -1.35 -13.23
N GLY A 171 -14.46 -1.73 -14.51
CA GLY A 171 -15.68 -2.01 -15.27
C GLY A 171 -16.08 -0.92 -16.28
N ASP A 172 -16.98 -1.32 -17.18
CA ASP A 172 -17.74 -0.41 -18.03
C ASP A 172 -18.82 0.33 -17.21
N TYR A 173 -19.23 1.50 -17.70
CA TYR A 173 -20.02 2.49 -16.98
C TYR A 173 -21.30 1.89 -16.32
N PRO A 174 -21.62 2.23 -15.05
CA PRO A 174 -20.92 3.16 -14.16
C PRO A 174 -19.72 2.52 -13.46
N TYR A 175 -18.59 3.24 -13.43
CA TYR A 175 -17.35 2.78 -12.79
C TYR A 175 -17.55 2.39 -11.32
N HIS A 176 -17.35 1.11 -11.01
CA HIS A 176 -17.34 0.66 -9.62
C HIS A 176 -15.96 0.88 -9.02
N THR A 177 -15.92 1.55 -7.87
CA THR A 177 -14.69 1.73 -7.10
C THR A 177 -14.44 0.50 -6.25
N ARG A 178 -13.36 -0.25 -6.52
CA ARG A 178 -12.90 -1.33 -5.65
C ARG A 178 -11.76 -0.83 -4.75
N LYS A 179 -11.77 -1.24 -3.49
CA LYS A 179 -10.73 -0.91 -2.50
C LYS A 179 -10.25 -2.18 -1.86
N GLY A 180 -8.94 -2.31 -1.71
CA GLY A 180 -8.31 -3.48 -1.10
C GLY A 180 -7.13 -3.11 -0.22
N PHE A 181 -6.64 -4.10 0.52
CA PHE A 181 -5.37 -4.01 1.22
C PHE A 181 -4.51 -5.18 0.79
N VAL A 182 -3.32 -4.88 0.28
CA VAL A 182 -2.35 -5.89 -0.13
C VAL A 182 -1.13 -5.83 0.76
N HIS A 183 -0.65 -7.00 1.13
CA HIS A 183 0.54 -7.14 1.96
C HIS A 183 1.78 -6.72 1.15
N LEU A 184 2.53 -5.77 1.69
CA LEU A 184 3.87 -5.42 1.26
C LEU A 184 4.88 -6.34 1.93
N ARG A 185 5.38 -7.31 1.16
CA ARG A 185 6.41 -8.25 1.62
C ARG A 185 7.78 -7.67 1.33
N LYS A 186 8.79 -7.94 2.16
CA LYS A 186 10.17 -7.59 1.81
C LYS A 186 10.55 -8.32 0.53
N ALA A 187 11.03 -7.59 -0.47
CA ALA A 187 11.52 -8.16 -1.71
C ALA A 187 13.00 -8.52 -1.58
N LYS A 188 13.43 -9.62 -2.22
CA LYS A 188 14.86 -9.90 -2.44
C LYS A 188 15.44 -8.98 -3.52
N LYS A 189 14.62 -8.60 -4.51
CA LYS A 189 14.98 -7.67 -5.57
C LYS A 189 15.09 -6.27 -4.98
N ASP A 190 16.24 -5.64 -5.14
CA ASP A 190 16.45 -4.25 -4.79
C ASP A 190 16.19 -3.37 -6.02
N ILE A 191 15.18 -2.51 -5.97
CA ILE A 191 14.94 -1.58 -7.07
C ILE A 191 15.85 -0.34 -6.96
N PRO A 192 16.33 0.19 -8.10
CA PRO A 192 17.06 1.43 -8.16
C PRO A 192 16.27 2.64 -7.63
N THR A 193 16.97 3.67 -7.18
CA THR A 193 16.35 4.88 -6.58
C THR A 193 16.07 5.97 -7.61
N THR A 194 16.66 5.87 -8.80
CA THR A 194 16.41 6.78 -9.91
C THR A 194 16.20 6.00 -11.21
N GLU A 195 15.54 6.63 -12.17
CA GLU A 195 15.38 6.12 -13.53
C GLU A 195 16.74 5.85 -14.18
N LYS A 196 17.74 6.74 -13.98
CA LYS A 196 19.10 6.54 -14.51
C LYS A 196 19.77 5.29 -13.94
N GLU A 197 19.64 5.06 -12.63
CA GLU A 197 20.14 3.83 -12.02
C GLU A 197 19.33 2.60 -12.47
N PHE A 198 18.04 2.76 -12.70
CA PHE A 198 17.18 1.72 -13.28
C PHE A 198 17.71 1.29 -14.64
N ILE A 199 17.90 2.26 -15.53
CA ILE A 199 18.45 2.05 -16.87
C ILE A 199 19.81 1.33 -16.75
N ARG A 200 20.75 1.85 -15.96
CA ARG A 200 22.07 1.23 -15.79
C ARG A 200 22.03 -0.20 -15.23
N LYS A 201 21.08 -0.51 -14.34
CA LYS A 201 21.02 -1.83 -13.67
C LYS A 201 20.38 -2.90 -14.56
N TYR A 202 19.38 -2.52 -15.34
CA TYR A 202 18.59 -3.46 -16.14
C TYR A 202 18.95 -3.45 -17.63
N HIS A 203 19.62 -2.40 -18.12
CA HIS A 203 20.38 -2.46 -19.36
C HIS A 203 21.77 -2.98 -19.07
N LYS A 204 22.05 -4.20 -19.54
CA LYS A 204 23.42 -4.66 -19.72
C LYS A 204 23.95 -4.12 -21.04
N LYS A 205 24.43 -2.88 -21.06
CA LYS A 205 25.46 -2.51 -22.03
C LYS A 205 26.71 -2.05 -21.30
N GLN A 206 27.81 -2.64 -21.77
CA GLN A 206 29.20 -2.56 -21.32
C GLN A 206 29.68 -1.11 -21.17
#